data_AF-A0A1U9NGL3-F1
#
_entry.id   AF-A0A1U9NGL3-F1
#
_cell.length_a   1.000
_cell.length_b   1.000
_cell.length_c   1.000
_cell.angle_alpha   90.00
_cell.angle_beta   90.00
_cell.angle_gamma   90.00
#
_symmetry.space_group_name_H-M   'P 1'
#
loop_
_entity.id
_entity.type
_entity.pdbx_description
1 polymer ?
#
loop_
_entity_poly.entity_id
_entity_poly.type
_entity_poly.pdbx_seq_one_letter_code
_entity_poly.pdbx_strand_id
1 'polypeptide(L)'
;MKKLAMCLVVLAMAVPTFAADVDFAFTDNGDGTGTLSWTINAPDTEIVGMGLNVDATTGTVDAVAVDSFFDVFIDAAYSDPTLYDGATAPGQLGTPVALQGSAGTTTLPNASFAISVGHLEGTTDGAGIVLTSGAGAEGQLDVNATRGGVVDQNGDALTTNLPIAFSIAQPGGFPVDHPDYDEWVAVGSPESWVTDYQCEGDADGAREGSPFTGYYQVGVEDLNILIAGWKDTDYVDPATDPWIAADFDHAEEGSPFTGYYRVGVEDLNILISNWKDDTNLTGTCLDVQ
;
A
#
# COMPACT_ATOMS: atom_id res chain seq x y z
N MET A 1 -22.63 -6.86 -59.70
CA MET A 1 -22.25 -5.69 -58.87
C MET A 1 -22.67 -5.87 -57.41
N LYS A 2 -22.09 -6.84 -56.67
CA LYS A 2 -22.38 -7.05 -55.22
C LYS A 2 -21.18 -7.57 -54.40
N LYS A 3 -19.97 -7.63 -54.96
CA LYS A 3 -18.79 -8.21 -54.30
C LYS A 3 -17.64 -7.21 -54.03
N LEU A 4 -17.87 -5.92 -54.28
CA LEU A 4 -16.82 -4.89 -54.16
C LEU A 4 -17.01 -3.93 -52.97
N ALA A 5 -18.10 -4.08 -52.21
CA ALA A 5 -18.41 -3.20 -51.07
C ALA A 5 -17.89 -3.73 -49.72
N MET A 6 -17.38 -4.96 -49.64
CA MET A 6 -17.01 -5.60 -48.37
C MET A 6 -15.53 -5.43 -47.99
N CYS A 7 -14.67 -5.02 -48.93
CA CYS A 7 -13.25 -4.75 -48.64
C CYS A 7 -12.97 -3.33 -48.15
N LEU A 8 -13.95 -2.41 -48.21
CA LEU A 8 -13.75 -1.02 -47.74
C LEU A 8 -14.18 -0.80 -46.28
N VAL A 9 -14.79 -1.81 -45.63
CA VAL A 9 -15.26 -1.72 -44.23
C VAL A 9 -14.29 -2.37 -43.24
N VAL A 10 -13.35 -3.20 -43.71
CA VAL A 10 -12.31 -3.81 -42.86
C VAL A 10 -11.09 -2.90 -42.68
N LEU A 11 -10.98 -1.82 -43.46
CA LEU A 11 -9.89 -0.84 -43.36
C LEU A 11 -10.20 0.33 -42.40
N ALA A 12 -11.24 0.21 -41.57
CA ALA A 12 -11.75 1.29 -40.72
C ALA A 12 -11.62 1.06 -39.20
N MET A 13 -10.92 0.02 -38.73
CA MET A 13 -10.74 -0.22 -37.28
C MET A 13 -9.32 -0.64 -36.85
N ALA A 14 -8.31 -0.40 -37.69
CA ALA A 14 -6.95 -0.22 -37.18
C ALA A 14 -6.74 1.29 -37.02
N VAL A 15 -7.42 1.89 -36.05
CA VAL A 15 -6.91 3.15 -35.50
C VAL A 15 -5.54 2.77 -34.96
N PRO A 16 -4.43 3.38 -35.41
CA PRO A 16 -3.21 3.25 -34.66
C PRO A 16 -3.57 3.77 -33.27
N THR A 17 -3.69 2.87 -32.29
CA THR A 17 -3.42 3.24 -30.91
C THR A 17 -2.01 3.80 -30.99
N PHE A 18 -1.90 5.12 -31.10
CA PHE A 18 -0.61 5.78 -30.96
C PHE A 18 -0.11 5.27 -29.62
N ALA A 19 0.95 4.45 -29.67
CA ALA A 19 1.56 3.95 -28.46
C ALA A 19 1.89 5.19 -27.62
N ALA A 20 1.52 5.16 -26.34
CA ALA A 20 1.87 6.24 -25.44
C ALA A 20 3.38 6.45 -25.51
N ASP A 21 3.84 7.70 -25.48
CA ASP A 21 5.26 8.01 -25.42
C ASP A 21 5.90 7.39 -24.16
N VAL A 22 5.11 7.29 -23.08
CA VAL A 22 5.49 6.65 -21.82
C VAL A 22 4.36 5.74 -21.31
N ASP A 23 4.70 4.48 -21.02
CA ASP A 23 3.81 3.55 -20.32
C ASP A 23 4.16 3.49 -18.84
N PHE A 24 3.19 3.76 -17.97
CA PHE A 24 3.29 3.62 -16.53
C PHE A 24 2.76 2.28 -16.05
N ALA A 25 3.39 1.73 -15.01
CA ALA A 25 2.91 0.57 -14.27
C ALA A 25 3.09 0.79 -12.78
N PHE A 26 2.11 0.34 -12.00
CA PHE A 26 2.17 0.33 -10.54
C PHE A 26 2.26 -1.11 -10.06
N THR A 27 3.21 -1.39 -9.19
CA THR A 27 3.46 -2.71 -8.62
C THR A 27 3.36 -2.63 -7.11
N ASP A 28 2.47 -3.43 -6.52
CA ASP A 28 2.47 -3.68 -5.07
C ASP A 28 3.71 -4.51 -4.69
N ASN A 29 4.43 -4.08 -3.66
CA ASN A 29 5.62 -4.75 -3.18
C ASN A 29 5.32 -5.77 -2.06
N GLY A 30 4.07 -5.80 -1.52
CA GLY A 30 3.64 -6.74 -0.48
C GLY A 30 4.15 -6.41 0.93
N ASP A 31 4.83 -5.27 1.10
CA ASP A 31 5.42 -4.80 2.34
C ASP A 31 4.84 -3.45 2.78
N GLY A 32 3.59 -3.16 2.38
CA GLY A 32 2.95 -1.87 2.63
C GLY A 32 3.46 -0.76 1.73
N THR A 33 4.23 -1.09 0.69
CA THR A 33 4.67 -0.14 -0.31
C THR A 33 4.27 -0.56 -1.71
N GLY A 34 4.10 0.42 -2.60
CA GLY A 34 3.89 0.17 -4.01
C GLY A 34 4.73 1.12 -4.86
N THR A 35 5.25 0.60 -5.96
CA THR A 35 6.21 1.29 -6.82
C THR A 35 5.57 1.65 -8.15
N LEU A 36 5.59 2.94 -8.49
CA LEU A 36 5.33 3.44 -9.83
C LEU A 36 6.62 3.37 -10.66
N SER A 37 6.52 2.69 -11.80
CA SER A 37 7.56 2.57 -12.82
C SER A 37 7.05 3.05 -14.17
N TRP A 38 7.98 3.34 -15.08
CA TRP A 38 7.69 3.83 -16.42
C TRP A 38 8.64 3.25 -17.46
N THR A 39 8.12 3.07 -18.68
CA THR A 39 8.87 2.66 -19.87
C THR A 39 8.66 3.70 -20.96
N ILE A 40 9.74 4.22 -21.53
CA ILE A 40 9.71 5.18 -22.63
C ILE A 40 9.65 4.42 -23.95
N ASN A 41 8.59 4.66 -24.71
CA ASN A 41 8.36 4.03 -26.00
C ASN A 41 8.76 4.93 -27.18
N ALA A 42 8.80 6.24 -26.95
CA ALA A 42 9.18 7.21 -27.97
C ALA A 42 10.72 7.31 -28.10
N PRO A 43 11.27 7.27 -29.32
CA PRO A 43 12.71 7.44 -29.52
C PRO A 43 13.15 8.84 -29.11
N ASP A 44 14.39 8.96 -28.63
CA ASP A 44 15.02 10.24 -28.23
C ASP A 44 14.18 11.05 -27.22
N THR A 45 13.42 10.36 -26.36
CA THR A 45 12.57 10.95 -25.33
C THR A 45 13.14 10.64 -23.95
N GLU A 46 13.20 11.64 -23.09
CA GLU A 46 13.57 11.52 -21.68
C GLU A 46 12.55 12.27 -20.83
N ILE A 47 12.22 11.74 -19.66
CA ILE A 47 11.34 12.43 -18.72
C ILE A 47 12.17 13.40 -17.88
N VAL A 48 11.78 14.68 -17.85
CA VAL A 48 12.41 15.69 -16.97
C VAL A 48 11.48 16.22 -15.90
N GLY A 49 10.17 15.94 -16.00
CA GLY A 49 9.19 16.44 -15.05
C GLY A 49 7.92 15.60 -15.02
N MET A 50 7.36 15.47 -13.83
CA MET A 50 6.12 14.75 -13.58
C MET A 50 5.25 15.52 -12.58
N GLY A 51 4.07 15.90 -13.04
CA GLY A 51 2.93 16.28 -12.22
C GLY A 51 1.89 15.16 -12.24
N LEU A 52 1.71 14.47 -11.12
CA LEU A 52 0.75 13.36 -10.99
C LEU A 52 -0.26 13.66 -9.89
N ASN A 53 -1.52 13.30 -10.09
CA ASN A 53 -2.52 13.20 -9.03
C ASN A 53 -2.50 11.80 -8.46
N VAL A 54 -2.59 11.72 -7.13
CA VAL A 54 -2.85 10.49 -6.38
C VAL A 54 -4.20 10.65 -5.71
N ASP A 55 -5.14 9.78 -6.05
CA ASP A 55 -6.49 9.75 -5.49
C ASP A 55 -6.80 8.36 -4.96
N ALA A 56 -6.54 8.15 -3.66
CA ALA A 56 -6.94 6.97 -2.92
C ALA A 56 -8.46 6.96 -2.72
N THR A 57 -9.11 5.92 -3.24
CA THR A 57 -10.52 5.63 -2.99
C THR A 57 -10.73 4.87 -1.69
N THR A 58 -9.70 4.16 -1.21
CA THR A 58 -9.66 3.45 0.08
C THR A 58 -8.30 3.70 0.74
N GLY A 59 -8.28 3.77 2.07
CA GLY A 59 -7.07 4.05 2.85
C GLY A 59 -6.49 5.46 2.64
N THR A 60 -5.24 5.63 3.06
CA THR A 60 -4.44 6.83 2.84
C THR A 60 -3.02 6.45 2.45
N VAL A 61 -2.31 7.33 1.76
CA VAL A 61 -0.86 7.19 1.57
C VAL A 61 -0.16 7.94 2.68
N ASP A 62 0.71 7.26 3.41
CA ASP A 62 1.40 7.74 4.60
C ASP A 62 2.75 8.38 4.28
N ALA A 63 3.43 7.88 3.24
CA ALA A 63 4.70 8.41 2.78
C ALA A 63 4.84 8.30 1.25
N VAL A 64 5.63 9.22 0.69
CA VAL A 64 6.06 9.17 -0.70
C VAL A 64 7.57 9.32 -0.74
N ALA A 65 8.25 8.30 -1.25
CA ALA A 65 9.67 8.35 -1.56
C ALA A 65 9.86 8.46 -3.06
N VAL A 66 10.86 9.22 -3.47
CA VAL A 66 11.23 9.36 -4.88
C VAL A 66 12.71 9.04 -5.04
N ASP A 67 13.07 8.47 -6.20
CA ASP A 67 14.47 8.19 -6.51
C ASP A 67 15.28 9.48 -6.48
N SER A 68 16.53 9.36 -6.05
CA SER A 68 17.58 10.38 -6.11
C SER A 68 17.74 11.05 -7.48
N PHE A 69 17.31 10.39 -8.55
CA PHE A 69 17.18 10.99 -9.87
C PHE A 69 16.33 12.28 -9.85
N PHE A 70 15.19 12.26 -9.16
CA PHE A 70 14.35 13.46 -9.03
C PHE A 70 14.91 14.37 -7.94
N ASP A 71 15.54 15.46 -8.38
CA ASP A 71 16.25 16.41 -7.52
C ASP A 71 15.62 17.81 -7.52
N VAL A 72 14.42 17.98 -8.11
CA VAL A 72 13.67 19.24 -8.09
C VAL A 72 12.23 19.01 -7.65
N PHE A 73 11.81 19.64 -6.55
CA PHE A 73 10.42 19.62 -6.05
C PHE A 73 9.79 21.01 -6.17
N ILE A 74 9.07 21.23 -7.28
CA ILE A 74 8.62 22.56 -7.72
C ILE A 74 7.69 23.22 -6.70
N ASP A 75 6.74 22.46 -6.13
CA ASP A 75 5.80 22.98 -5.13
C ASP A 75 6.43 23.25 -3.76
N ALA A 76 7.43 22.44 -3.37
CA ALA A 76 8.21 22.72 -2.18
C ALA A 76 8.95 24.05 -2.34
N ALA A 77 9.61 24.23 -3.48
CA ALA A 77 10.35 25.45 -3.76
C ALA A 77 9.46 26.67 -4.01
N TYR A 78 8.21 26.48 -4.46
CA TYR A 78 7.20 27.54 -4.46
C TYR A 78 6.89 28.03 -3.03
N SER A 79 6.81 27.09 -2.08
CA SER A 79 6.50 27.38 -0.68
C SER A 79 7.71 27.97 0.06
N ASP A 80 8.90 27.49 -0.26
CA ASP A 80 10.17 27.99 0.25
C ASP A 80 11.20 28.12 -0.89
N PRO A 81 11.35 29.33 -1.46
CA PRO A 81 12.28 29.57 -2.56
C PRO A 81 13.75 29.28 -2.25
N THR A 82 14.14 29.14 -0.98
CA THR A 82 15.52 28.80 -0.61
C THR A 82 15.89 27.36 -1.00
N LEU A 83 14.90 26.51 -1.26
CA LEU A 83 15.09 25.12 -1.69
C LEU A 83 15.59 25.00 -3.14
N TYR A 84 15.43 26.03 -3.98
CA TYR A 84 15.96 26.06 -5.36
C TYR A 84 17.48 26.31 -5.43
N ASP A 85 18.06 27.04 -4.46
CA ASP A 85 19.40 27.64 -4.56
C ASP A 85 20.41 27.05 -3.56
N GLY A 86 20.06 25.97 -2.85
CA GLY A 86 20.82 25.53 -1.68
C GLY A 86 20.88 24.03 -1.41
N ALA A 87 20.26 23.17 -2.22
CA ALA A 87 20.34 21.73 -2.01
C ALA A 87 21.72 21.19 -2.40
N THR A 88 22.57 21.01 -1.40
CA THR A 88 23.91 20.42 -1.51
C THR A 88 23.95 18.96 -1.08
N ALA A 89 22.81 18.43 -0.60
CA ALA A 89 22.65 17.05 -0.17
C ALA A 89 21.19 16.56 -0.36
N PRO A 90 20.97 15.24 -0.51
CA PRO A 90 19.63 14.63 -0.49
C PRO A 90 18.85 15.02 0.78
N GLY A 91 17.57 15.38 0.63
CA GLY A 91 16.69 15.80 1.73
C GLY A 91 16.63 17.31 2.00
N GLN A 92 17.40 18.13 1.29
CA GLN A 92 17.30 19.60 1.35
C GLN A 92 16.29 20.21 0.37
N LEU A 93 15.59 19.36 -0.41
CA LEU A 93 14.68 19.78 -1.47
C LEU A 93 13.23 19.99 -0.99
N GLY A 94 12.95 19.70 0.28
CA GLY A 94 11.61 19.70 0.82
C GLY A 94 10.88 18.39 0.51
N THR A 95 9.63 18.48 0.10
CA THR A 95 8.75 17.33 -0.12
C THR A 95 8.26 17.26 -1.58
N PRO A 96 8.16 16.07 -2.17
CA PRO A 96 7.60 15.91 -3.52
C PRO A 96 6.07 16.04 -3.55
N VAL A 97 5.40 16.11 -2.39
CA VAL A 97 3.93 16.14 -2.32
C VAL A 97 3.34 17.54 -2.19
N ALA A 98 2.23 17.76 -2.89
CA ALA A 98 1.57 19.05 -3.04
C ALA A 98 0.04 18.93 -3.01
N LEU A 99 -0.65 20.06 -2.89
CA LEU A 99 -2.11 20.11 -3.04
C LEU A 99 -2.51 19.93 -4.51
N GLN A 100 -3.49 19.09 -4.83
CA GLN A 100 -3.84 18.81 -6.24
C GLN A 100 -4.24 20.06 -7.05
N GLY A 101 -5.04 20.95 -6.47
CA GLY A 101 -5.65 22.09 -7.18
C GLY A 101 -4.92 23.43 -7.03
N SER A 102 -3.82 23.49 -6.28
CA SER A 102 -3.09 24.75 -6.03
C SER A 102 -1.62 24.49 -5.78
N ALA A 103 -0.79 25.50 -6.06
CA ALA A 103 0.63 25.45 -5.74
C ALA A 103 0.87 25.38 -4.22
N GLY A 104 1.94 24.69 -3.84
CA GLY A 104 2.41 24.58 -2.47
C GLY A 104 2.30 23.16 -1.89
N THR A 105 2.94 22.95 -0.75
CA THR A 105 3.07 21.62 -0.14
C THR A 105 1.81 21.17 0.59
N THR A 106 1.69 19.86 0.79
CA THR A 106 0.69 19.25 1.68
C THR A 106 1.37 18.28 2.65
N THR A 107 0.61 17.73 3.59
CA THR A 107 1.09 16.73 4.55
C THR A 107 0.47 15.36 4.26
N LEU A 108 1.21 14.31 4.58
CA LEU A 108 0.72 12.93 4.65
C LEU A 108 0.52 12.54 6.14
N PRO A 109 -0.34 11.55 6.46
CA PRO A 109 -1.16 10.74 5.55
C PRO A 109 -2.22 11.52 4.78
N ASN A 110 -2.48 11.16 3.53
CA ASN A 110 -3.51 11.81 2.71
C ASN A 110 -4.09 10.87 1.64
N ALA A 111 -5.39 11.00 1.37
CA ALA A 111 -6.09 10.27 0.31
C ALA A 111 -6.07 11.01 -1.03
N SER A 112 -5.85 12.33 -1.05
CA SER A 112 -5.84 13.10 -2.30
C SER A 112 -4.76 14.18 -2.26
N PHE A 113 -3.74 14.01 -3.11
CA PHE A 113 -2.60 14.91 -3.22
C PHE A 113 -2.01 14.83 -4.64
N ALA A 114 -1.05 15.70 -4.93
CA ALA A 114 -0.26 15.64 -6.14
C ALA A 114 1.20 15.36 -5.84
N ILE A 115 1.88 14.66 -6.74
CA ILE A 115 3.33 14.52 -6.77
C ILE A 115 3.86 15.50 -7.81
N SER A 116 4.83 16.32 -7.44
CA SER A 116 5.49 17.27 -8.34
C SER A 116 7.00 17.13 -8.24
N VAL A 117 7.58 16.46 -9.23
CA VAL A 117 9.00 16.16 -9.29
C VAL A 117 9.57 16.52 -10.66
N GLY A 118 10.87 16.83 -10.68
CA GLY A 118 11.61 17.04 -11.90
C GLY A 118 13.10 16.78 -11.72
N HIS A 119 13.80 16.78 -12.84
CA HIS A 119 15.24 16.63 -12.94
C HIS A 119 15.78 17.36 -14.17
N LEU A 120 17.02 17.84 -14.09
CA LEU A 120 17.61 18.69 -15.13
C LEU A 120 18.30 17.92 -16.27
N GLU A 121 18.73 16.68 -16.06
CA GLU A 121 19.50 15.91 -17.06
C GLU A 121 18.71 14.81 -17.79
N GLY A 122 17.39 14.73 -17.57
CA GLY A 122 16.51 13.71 -18.18
C GLY A 122 16.72 12.28 -17.66
N THR A 123 15.66 11.47 -17.61
CA THR A 123 15.77 10.01 -17.37
C THR A 123 15.22 9.22 -18.52
N THR A 124 15.82 8.05 -18.72
CA THR A 124 15.29 6.95 -19.51
C THR A 124 14.26 6.14 -18.69
N ASP A 125 14.02 4.88 -19.07
CA ASP A 125 13.22 3.93 -18.29
C ASP A 125 13.64 3.92 -16.81
N GLY A 126 12.65 3.80 -15.92
CA GLY A 126 12.91 3.88 -14.49
C GLY A 126 11.78 3.37 -13.61
N ALA A 127 12.11 3.16 -12.35
CA ALA A 127 11.17 2.96 -11.25
C ALA A 127 11.66 3.84 -10.12
N GLY A 128 10.79 4.64 -9.53
CA GLY A 128 11.33 5.69 -8.67
C GLY A 128 10.32 6.57 -7.97
N ILE A 129 9.05 6.21 -7.93
CA ILE A 129 8.08 6.84 -7.02
C ILE A 129 7.45 5.71 -6.22
N VAL A 130 7.75 5.66 -4.93
CA VAL A 130 7.24 4.66 -4.00
C VAL A 130 6.21 5.31 -3.09
N LEU A 131 5.02 4.74 -3.07
CA LEU A 131 3.95 5.10 -2.15
C LEU A 131 3.97 4.10 -0.99
N THR A 132 3.76 4.57 0.24
CA THR A 132 3.66 3.72 1.43
C THR A 132 2.29 3.89 2.07
N SER A 133 1.65 2.79 2.48
CA SER A 133 0.46 2.77 3.31
C SER A 133 0.57 1.68 4.38
N GLY A 134 0.40 2.05 5.64
CA GLY A 134 0.41 1.13 6.78
C GLY A 134 -0.88 0.31 6.93
N ALA A 135 -1.99 0.74 6.32
CA ALA A 135 -3.29 0.04 6.38
C ALA A 135 -3.75 -0.47 5.01
N GLY A 136 -2.86 -0.46 4.01
CA GLY A 136 -3.20 -0.65 2.61
C GLY A 136 -3.90 0.57 2.01
N ALA A 137 -3.87 0.70 0.68
CA ALA A 137 -4.53 1.79 -0.03
C ALA A 137 -4.81 1.41 -1.48
N GLU A 138 -5.97 1.79 -2.01
CA GLU A 138 -6.31 1.62 -3.42
C GLU A 138 -6.83 2.91 -4.03
N GLY A 139 -6.54 3.13 -5.30
CA GLY A 139 -6.99 4.34 -5.97
C GLY A 139 -6.49 4.47 -7.39
N GLN A 140 -6.35 5.71 -7.82
CA GLN A 140 -5.94 6.07 -9.16
C GLN A 140 -4.75 7.04 -9.15
N LEU A 141 -3.84 6.82 -10.11
CA LEU A 141 -2.82 7.77 -10.52
C LEU A 141 -3.24 8.40 -11.84
N ASP A 142 -3.24 9.72 -11.92
CA ASP A 142 -3.61 10.47 -13.13
C ASP A 142 -2.63 11.62 -13.42
N VAL A 143 -2.64 12.15 -14.64
CA VAL A 143 -1.84 13.31 -15.02
C VAL A 143 -2.39 14.57 -14.34
N ASN A 144 -1.53 15.28 -13.61
CA ASN A 144 -1.86 16.63 -13.12
C ASN A 144 -1.51 17.67 -14.20
N ALA A 145 -2.47 17.96 -15.08
CA ALA A 145 -2.29 18.95 -16.14
C ALA A 145 -2.02 20.38 -15.64
N THR A 146 -2.44 20.73 -14.42
CA THR A 146 -2.14 22.06 -13.84
C THR A 146 -0.67 22.24 -13.49
N ARG A 147 0.06 21.12 -13.34
CA ARG A 147 1.51 21.05 -13.10
C ARG A 147 2.32 20.69 -14.36
N GLY A 148 1.72 20.80 -15.54
CA GLY A 148 2.35 20.47 -16.81
C GLY A 148 2.27 18.99 -17.19
N GLY A 149 1.84 18.10 -16.29
CA GLY A 149 1.74 16.67 -16.53
C GLY A 149 3.11 16.00 -16.60
N VAL A 150 3.27 15.04 -17.51
CA VAL A 150 4.56 14.38 -17.79
C VAL A 150 5.20 15.07 -18.99
N VAL A 151 6.43 15.58 -18.82
CA VAL A 151 7.09 16.41 -19.83
C VAL A 151 8.50 15.92 -20.18
N ASP A 152 8.89 16.17 -21.43
CA ASP A 152 10.21 15.86 -21.96
C ASP A 152 11.24 16.98 -21.74
N GLN A 153 12.48 16.74 -22.14
CA GLN A 153 13.58 17.72 -22.05
C GLN A 153 13.37 19.05 -22.79
N ASN A 154 12.41 19.12 -23.71
CA ASN A 154 12.03 20.35 -24.42
C ASN A 154 10.88 21.09 -23.71
N GLY A 155 10.30 20.47 -22.67
CA GLY A 155 9.09 20.93 -21.98
C GLY A 155 7.80 20.55 -22.73
N ASP A 156 7.89 19.66 -23.71
CA ASP A 156 6.73 19.17 -24.45
C ASP A 156 6.03 18.08 -23.64
N ALA A 157 4.69 18.10 -23.66
CA ALA A 157 3.88 17.10 -22.95
C ALA A 157 3.97 15.73 -23.63
N LEU A 158 4.29 14.71 -22.85
CA LEU A 158 4.34 13.32 -23.30
C LEU A 158 2.96 12.68 -23.18
N THR A 159 2.59 11.87 -24.18
CA THR A 159 1.40 11.04 -24.09
C THR A 159 1.66 9.84 -23.19
N THR A 160 0.67 9.49 -22.36
CA THR A 160 0.80 8.46 -21.33
C THR A 160 -0.37 7.48 -21.36
N ASN A 161 -0.20 6.30 -20.78
CA ASN A 161 -1.31 5.38 -20.49
C ASN A 161 -2.10 5.73 -19.22
N LEU A 162 -1.75 6.82 -18.52
CA LEU A 162 -2.51 7.33 -17.38
C LEU A 162 -3.93 7.78 -17.82
N PRO A 163 -4.94 7.61 -16.96
CA PRO A 163 -4.80 7.16 -15.58
C PRO A 163 -4.68 5.64 -15.41
N ILE A 164 -3.94 5.20 -14.39
CA ILE A 164 -3.83 3.79 -13.99
C ILE A 164 -4.32 3.59 -12.54
N ALA A 165 -4.79 2.39 -12.24
CA ALA A 165 -5.11 2.01 -10.86
C ALA A 165 -3.82 1.72 -10.07
N PHE A 166 -3.86 1.98 -8.77
CA PHE A 166 -2.87 1.48 -7.82
C PHE A 166 -3.58 0.71 -6.70
N SER A 167 -2.89 -0.29 -6.15
CA SER A 167 -3.28 -1.01 -4.94
C SER A 167 -2.00 -1.30 -4.17
N ILE A 168 -2.01 -1.03 -2.88
CA ILE A 168 -0.95 -1.31 -1.92
C ILE A 168 -1.59 -2.19 -0.86
N ALA A 169 -1.16 -3.44 -0.76
CA ALA A 169 -1.60 -4.31 0.31
C ALA A 169 -1.11 -3.78 1.66
N GLN A 170 -1.85 -4.07 2.72
CA GLN A 170 -1.38 -3.81 4.07
C GLN A 170 -0.07 -4.59 4.32
N PRO A 171 0.97 -3.95 4.90
CA PRO A 171 2.22 -4.63 5.21
C PRO A 171 2.02 -5.76 6.19
N GLY A 172 2.53 -6.95 5.88
CA GLY A 172 2.82 -7.98 6.88
C GLY A 172 1.69 -8.96 7.21
N GLY A 173 0.59 -9.00 6.46
CA GLY A 173 -0.39 -10.09 6.61
C GLY A 173 0.16 -11.43 6.11
N PHE A 174 -0.63 -12.50 6.27
CA PHE A 174 -0.36 -13.78 5.60
C PHE A 174 -0.08 -13.54 4.11
N PRO A 175 0.97 -14.17 3.53
CA PRO A 175 1.17 -14.08 2.09
C PRO A 175 0.03 -14.79 1.35
N VAL A 176 -0.21 -14.42 0.09
CA VAL A 176 -1.34 -14.94 -0.72
C VAL A 176 -1.34 -16.47 -0.88
N ASP A 177 -0.18 -17.12 -0.71
CA ASP A 177 -0.01 -18.58 -0.75
C ASP A 177 -0.08 -19.25 0.63
N HIS A 178 -0.28 -18.48 1.71
CA HIS A 178 -0.52 -19.00 3.04
C HIS A 178 -1.87 -19.71 3.11
N PRO A 179 -1.99 -20.86 3.80
CA PRO A 179 -3.24 -21.61 3.90
C PRO A 179 -4.41 -20.79 4.49
N ASP A 180 -4.11 -19.83 5.37
CA ASP A 180 -5.12 -19.05 6.08
C ASP A 180 -5.45 -17.70 5.40
N TYR A 181 -4.79 -17.37 4.27
CA TYR A 181 -4.94 -16.06 3.61
C TYR A 181 -6.41 -15.72 3.26
N ASP A 182 -7.08 -16.60 2.51
CA ASP A 182 -8.44 -16.36 2.02
C ASP A 182 -9.45 -16.19 3.18
N GLU A 183 -9.21 -16.89 4.29
CA GLU A 183 -10.05 -16.80 5.48
C GLU A 183 -9.89 -15.46 6.19
N TRP A 184 -8.66 -15.00 6.36
CA TRP A 184 -8.38 -13.70 6.99
C TRP A 184 -8.85 -12.51 6.13
N VAL A 185 -8.77 -12.63 4.80
CA VAL A 185 -9.47 -11.69 3.89
C VAL A 185 -10.97 -11.68 4.16
N ALA A 186 -11.58 -12.86 4.35
CA ALA A 186 -13.04 -12.98 4.50
C ALA A 186 -13.56 -12.35 5.80
N VAL A 187 -12.77 -12.34 6.86
CA VAL A 187 -13.09 -11.67 8.14
C VAL A 187 -12.70 -10.19 8.18
N GLY A 188 -12.23 -9.64 7.06
CA GLY A 188 -12.04 -8.20 6.90
C GLY A 188 -10.63 -7.71 7.21
N SER A 189 -9.64 -8.62 7.22
CA SER A 189 -8.23 -8.24 7.31
C SER A 189 -7.89 -7.47 8.60
N PRO A 190 -8.21 -8.02 9.78
CA PRO A 190 -7.98 -7.33 11.07
C PRO A 190 -6.53 -6.90 11.25
N GLU A 191 -6.28 -5.89 12.09
CA GLU A 191 -4.93 -5.40 12.36
C GLU A 191 -4.00 -6.50 12.92
N SER A 192 -4.54 -7.41 13.71
CA SER A 192 -3.83 -8.57 14.25
C SER A 192 -3.31 -9.54 13.18
N TRP A 193 -3.82 -9.47 11.94
CA TRP A 193 -3.38 -10.30 10.82
C TRP A 193 -1.87 -10.18 10.57
N VAL A 194 -1.27 -9.05 10.95
CA VAL A 194 0.14 -8.79 10.67
C VAL A 194 1.07 -9.10 11.85
N THR A 195 0.54 -9.71 12.91
CA THR A 195 1.30 -9.94 14.14
C THR A 195 2.09 -11.25 14.06
N ASP A 196 3.42 -11.16 14.17
CA ASP A 196 4.34 -12.31 14.07
C ASP A 196 3.99 -13.45 15.05
N TYR A 197 3.45 -13.08 16.22
CA TYR A 197 3.20 -13.96 17.36
C TYR A 197 1.72 -14.36 17.52
N GLN A 198 0.86 -14.06 16.54
CA GLN A 198 -0.57 -14.34 16.61
C GLN A 198 -0.86 -15.81 16.93
N CYS A 199 -0.25 -16.71 16.15
CA CYS A 199 -0.39 -18.16 16.33
C CYS A 199 0.19 -18.68 17.66
N GLU A 200 0.85 -17.80 18.43
CA GLU A 200 1.45 -18.09 19.72
C GLU A 200 0.68 -17.41 20.87
N GLY A 201 -0.46 -16.77 20.60
CA GLY A 201 -1.36 -16.21 21.62
C GLY A 201 -1.27 -14.71 21.82
N ASP A 202 -0.54 -13.99 20.97
CA ASP A 202 -0.44 -12.53 20.95
C ASP A 202 -1.53 -11.94 20.04
N ALA A 203 -2.57 -11.36 20.63
CA ALA A 203 -3.72 -10.85 19.89
C ALA A 203 -3.55 -9.38 19.49
N ASP A 204 -2.78 -8.58 20.22
CA ASP A 204 -2.65 -7.13 19.97
C ASP A 204 -1.28 -6.69 19.46
N GLY A 205 -0.31 -7.60 19.36
CA GLY A 205 1.07 -7.33 18.95
C GLY A 205 1.88 -6.56 20.00
N ALA A 206 1.30 -6.26 21.16
CA ALA A 206 1.86 -5.35 22.14
C ALA A 206 2.57 -6.10 23.27
N ARG A 207 3.83 -5.74 23.49
CA ARG A 207 4.59 -6.31 24.60
C ARG A 207 4.11 -5.76 25.93
N GLU A 208 3.66 -6.64 26.82
CA GLU A 208 3.19 -6.32 28.15
C GLU A 208 4.29 -6.36 29.22
N GLY A 209 4.03 -5.75 30.38
CA GLY A 209 4.85 -5.88 31.58
C GLY A 209 5.62 -4.61 31.96
N SER A 210 6.77 -4.78 32.59
CA SER A 210 7.55 -3.64 33.10
C SER A 210 9.03 -3.99 33.32
N PRO A 211 9.92 -2.99 33.47
CA PRO A 211 11.31 -3.23 33.82
C PRO A 211 11.52 -4.02 35.13
N PHE A 212 10.51 -4.09 36.00
CA PHE A 212 10.58 -4.77 37.30
C PHE A 212 10.03 -6.20 37.27
N THR A 213 9.09 -6.49 36.39
CA THR A 213 8.40 -7.79 36.28
C THR A 213 8.87 -8.62 35.09
N GLY A 214 9.73 -8.05 34.26
CA GLY A 214 9.97 -8.57 32.91
C GLY A 214 8.89 -8.08 31.95
N TYR A 215 9.22 -8.18 30.68
CA TYR A 215 8.27 -7.98 29.59
C TYR A 215 7.94 -9.33 28.98
N TYR A 216 6.72 -9.50 28.53
CA TYR A 216 6.24 -10.72 27.88
C TYR A 216 5.33 -10.33 26.73
N GLN A 217 5.18 -11.20 25.74
CA GLN A 217 4.33 -10.91 24.59
C GLN A 217 2.88 -11.25 24.92
N VAL A 218 2.64 -12.48 25.42
CA VAL A 218 1.29 -12.96 25.72
C VAL A 218 0.89 -12.70 27.17
N GLY A 219 -0.23 -12.02 27.37
CA GLY A 219 -0.63 -11.47 28.66
C GLY A 219 -2.11 -11.19 28.87
N VAL A 220 -2.38 -10.24 29.74
CA VAL A 220 -3.73 -9.94 30.22
C VAL A 220 -4.56 -9.24 29.15
N GLU A 221 -3.94 -8.42 28.31
CA GLU A 221 -4.65 -7.73 27.23
C GLU A 221 -5.06 -8.75 26.15
N ASP A 222 -4.20 -9.71 25.79
CA ASP A 222 -4.58 -10.82 24.90
C ASP A 222 -5.72 -11.66 25.47
N LEU A 223 -5.69 -11.95 26.77
CA LEU A 223 -6.76 -12.67 27.44
C LEU A 223 -8.08 -11.88 27.41
N ASN A 224 -8.03 -10.55 27.50
CA ASN A 224 -9.23 -9.72 27.40
C ASN A 224 -9.84 -9.82 26.00
N ILE A 225 -9.02 -9.81 24.95
CA ILE A 225 -9.45 -9.97 23.55
C ILE A 225 -10.04 -11.37 23.32
N LEU A 226 -9.39 -12.43 23.83
CA LEU A 226 -9.93 -13.78 23.79
C LEU A 226 -11.28 -13.89 24.51
N ILE A 227 -11.44 -13.23 25.66
CA ILE A 227 -12.71 -13.21 26.39
C ILE A 227 -13.79 -12.46 25.60
N ALA A 228 -13.43 -11.38 24.89
CA ALA A 228 -14.36 -10.61 24.08
C ALA A 228 -14.94 -11.46 22.93
N GLY A 229 -14.12 -12.33 22.31
CA GLY A 229 -14.53 -13.23 21.23
C GLY A 229 -15.02 -14.60 21.65
N TRP A 230 -15.02 -14.90 22.97
CA TRP A 230 -15.21 -16.27 23.45
C TRP A 230 -16.51 -16.90 22.98
N LYS A 231 -16.38 -17.86 22.06
CA LYS A 231 -17.50 -18.57 21.42
C LYS A 231 -18.50 -17.62 20.76
N ASP A 232 -18.03 -16.48 20.26
CA ASP A 232 -18.84 -15.64 19.41
C ASP A 232 -19.10 -16.35 18.08
N THR A 233 -20.36 -16.32 17.64
CA THR A 233 -20.83 -16.96 16.41
C THR A 233 -21.06 -15.93 15.31
N ASP A 234 -20.92 -14.64 15.62
CA ASP A 234 -21.00 -13.54 14.67
C ASP A 234 -19.59 -13.17 14.21
N TYR A 235 -19.17 -13.64 13.03
CA TYR A 235 -17.84 -13.45 12.45
C TYR A 235 -17.59 -12.01 11.95
N VAL A 236 -18.17 -11.02 12.63
CA VAL A 236 -17.99 -9.61 12.32
C VAL A 236 -16.91 -9.07 13.22
N ASP A 237 -15.81 -8.65 12.62
CA ASP A 237 -14.73 -7.99 13.33
C ASP A 237 -15.16 -6.58 13.78
N PRO A 238 -15.26 -6.31 15.10
CA PRO A 238 -15.63 -4.98 15.58
C PRO A 238 -14.44 -4.04 15.46
N ALA A 239 -14.63 -2.91 14.77
CA ALA A 239 -13.62 -1.85 14.67
C ALA A 239 -13.13 -1.27 16.01
N THR A 240 -13.80 -1.58 17.13
CA THR A 240 -13.44 -1.09 18.47
C THR A 240 -12.76 -2.13 19.36
N ASP A 241 -12.85 -3.42 19.01
CA ASP A 241 -12.30 -4.53 19.81
C ASP A 241 -12.24 -5.77 18.90
N PRO A 242 -11.18 -5.92 18.09
CA PRO A 242 -11.13 -6.95 17.06
C PRO A 242 -10.87 -8.33 17.68
N TRP A 243 -11.92 -8.93 18.24
CA TRP A 243 -11.83 -10.19 18.97
C TRP A 243 -11.32 -11.35 18.11
N ILE A 244 -11.48 -11.25 16.78
CA ILE A 244 -10.99 -12.24 15.83
C ILE A 244 -9.47 -12.40 15.90
N ALA A 245 -8.76 -11.42 16.45
CA ALA A 245 -7.35 -11.51 16.74
C ALA A 245 -6.97 -12.67 17.68
N ALA A 246 -7.90 -13.11 18.52
CA ALA A 246 -7.69 -14.21 19.46
C ALA A 246 -7.94 -15.62 18.88
N ASP A 247 -8.21 -15.72 17.58
CA ASP A 247 -8.31 -16.97 16.82
C ASP A 247 -6.89 -17.45 16.48
N PHE A 248 -6.14 -17.91 17.47
CA PHE A 248 -4.73 -18.26 17.37
C PHE A 248 -4.48 -19.58 16.64
N ASP A 249 -5.46 -20.50 16.68
CA ASP A 249 -5.32 -21.79 16.00
C ASP A 249 -5.85 -21.80 14.56
N HIS A 250 -6.51 -20.71 14.15
CA HIS A 250 -7.17 -20.50 12.86
C HIS A 250 -8.23 -21.56 12.52
N ALA A 251 -8.79 -22.26 13.49
CA ALA A 251 -9.71 -23.37 13.26
C ALA A 251 -11.12 -23.06 13.74
N GLU A 252 -12.11 -23.39 12.90
CA GLU A 252 -13.51 -23.34 13.33
C GLU A 252 -13.79 -24.46 14.35
N GLU A 253 -14.26 -24.04 15.52
CA GLU A 253 -14.73 -24.90 16.58
C GLU A 253 -16.28 -24.98 16.64
N GLY A 254 -16.78 -25.97 17.39
CA GLY A 254 -18.20 -26.08 17.72
C GLY A 254 -18.96 -27.11 16.88
N SER A 255 -20.25 -26.85 16.64
CA SER A 255 -21.15 -27.82 16.00
C SER A 255 -22.46 -27.17 15.53
N PRO A 256 -23.24 -27.87 14.68
CA PRO A 256 -24.57 -27.40 14.28
C PRO A 256 -25.56 -27.20 15.45
N PHE A 257 -25.27 -27.74 16.63
CA PHE A 257 -26.13 -27.61 17.82
C PHE A 257 -25.70 -26.47 18.75
N THR A 258 -24.43 -26.10 18.73
CA THR A 258 -23.84 -25.08 19.61
C THR A 258 -23.59 -23.75 18.90
N GLY A 259 -23.69 -23.74 17.57
CA GLY A 259 -23.06 -22.72 16.75
C GLY A 259 -21.62 -23.09 16.46
N TYR A 260 -21.13 -22.55 15.35
CA TYR A 260 -19.72 -22.54 15.00
C TYR A 260 -19.13 -21.21 15.45
N TYR A 261 -17.92 -21.25 15.98
CA TYR A 261 -17.18 -20.12 16.50
C TYR A 261 -15.69 -20.33 16.23
N ARG A 262 -14.90 -19.26 16.24
CA ARG A 262 -13.44 -19.32 16.02
C ARG A 262 -12.72 -19.37 17.35
N VAL A 263 -12.88 -18.32 18.14
CA VAL A 263 -12.23 -18.22 19.44
C VAL A 263 -12.85 -19.18 20.47
N GLY A 264 -12.06 -20.16 20.87
CA GLY A 264 -12.50 -21.31 21.64
C GLY A 264 -11.45 -21.91 22.57
N VAL A 265 -11.63 -23.20 22.83
CA VAL A 265 -10.81 -23.92 23.82
C VAL A 265 -9.40 -24.14 23.29
N GLU A 266 -9.23 -24.34 21.98
CA GLU A 266 -7.92 -24.55 21.39
C GLU A 266 -7.08 -23.25 21.43
N ASP A 267 -7.68 -22.09 21.15
CA ASP A 267 -7.03 -20.78 21.34
C ASP A 267 -6.62 -20.54 22.79
N LEU A 268 -7.51 -20.86 23.73
CA LEU A 268 -7.19 -20.76 25.15
C LEU A 268 -6.01 -21.67 25.53
N ASN A 269 -5.90 -22.85 24.91
CA ASN A 269 -4.76 -23.73 25.14
C ASN A 269 -3.45 -23.11 24.60
N ILE A 270 -3.49 -22.43 23.45
CA ILE A 270 -2.34 -21.71 22.88
C ILE A 270 -1.93 -20.56 23.82
N LEU A 271 -2.86 -19.67 24.18
CA LEU A 271 -2.60 -18.55 25.08
C LEU A 271 -2.04 -19.01 26.43
N ILE A 272 -2.58 -20.09 27.00
CA ILE A 272 -2.06 -20.65 28.26
C ILE A 272 -0.65 -21.22 28.08
N SER A 273 -0.37 -21.86 26.94
CA SER A 273 0.93 -22.49 26.67
C SER A 273 2.06 -21.47 26.58
N ASN A 274 1.75 -20.27 26.08
CA ASN A 274 2.69 -19.16 25.92
C ASN A 274 2.52 -18.06 26.98
N TRP A 275 1.70 -18.29 28.01
CA TRP A 275 1.34 -17.29 29.01
C TRP A 275 2.56 -16.69 29.70
N LYS A 276 2.78 -15.39 29.48
CA LYS A 276 3.92 -14.64 30.01
C LYS A 276 5.27 -15.23 29.63
N ASP A 277 5.36 -15.85 28.46
CA ASP A 277 6.62 -16.25 27.84
C ASP A 277 7.17 -15.11 26.96
N ASP A 278 8.49 -14.95 26.96
CA ASP A 278 9.21 -14.02 26.06
C ASP A 278 10.40 -14.68 25.36
N THR A 279 10.62 -15.98 25.60
CA THR A 279 11.85 -16.70 25.22
C THR A 279 11.63 -17.82 24.22
N ASN A 280 10.44 -18.42 24.17
CA ASN A 280 10.15 -19.56 23.28
C ASN A 280 9.22 -19.21 22.11
N LEU A 281 8.90 -17.93 21.95
CA LEU A 281 8.13 -17.42 20.82
C LEU A 281 9.00 -17.44 19.57
N THR A 282 8.52 -18.08 18.53
CA THR A 282 9.23 -18.28 17.27
C THR A 282 8.89 -17.22 16.25
N GLY A 283 7.70 -16.61 16.33
CA GLY A 283 7.24 -15.58 15.39
C GLY A 283 7.01 -16.11 13.98
N THR A 284 6.83 -17.43 13.82
CA THR A 284 6.67 -18.06 12.49
C THR A 284 5.21 -18.15 12.07
N CYS A 285 4.31 -17.37 12.69
CA CYS A 285 2.89 -17.41 12.33
C CYS A 285 2.70 -17.05 10.85
N LEU A 286 3.43 -16.05 10.38
CA LEU A 286 3.35 -15.52 9.02
C LEU A 286 4.13 -16.36 7.97
N ASP A 287 4.84 -17.41 8.40
CA ASP A 287 5.64 -18.24 7.50
C ASP A 287 4.76 -19.26 6.75
N VAL A 288 4.99 -19.42 5.45
CA VAL A 288 4.38 -20.50 4.66
C VAL A 288 4.96 -21.84 5.11
N GLN A 289 4.19 -22.65 5.83
CA GLN A 289 4.58 -23.99 6.30
C GLN A 289 4.62 -25.07 5.20
#